data_AF-A0AAW0J4P9-F1
#
_entry.id   AF-A0AAW0J4P9-F1
#
_cell.length_a   1.000
_cell.length_b   1.000
_cell.length_c   1.000
_cell.angle_alpha   90.00
_cell.angle_beta   90.00
_cell.angle_gamma   90.00
#
_symmetry.space_group_name_H-M   'P 1'
#
loop_
_entity.id
_entity.type
_entity.pdbx_description
1 polymer ?
#
loop_
_entity_poly.entity_id
_entity_poly.type
_entity_poly.pdbx_seq_one_letter_code
_entity_poly.pdbx_strand_id
1 'polypeptide(L)'
;MRHGESRGNLDYSAYTTIPDHQIPLTDVGLAQAQDAGSRLRHLISTASYTDSWRVHFYVSPYARAQSTLRELGRSFTKKRIIGVREECRIREQDFGNFQVEERMRAIKRTRQRFGRFFYRFPEGESAADVFDRVSSFLESLWRDIDMNRLHHDPSHDLTLIIVSHGLTSQVFLMKWFKWTVEQFERLNNLENCEFRVMELGDGGEYSLAIHHTEEEMREWGLDADMIADQKWRINAHRGELNGNCPWYLDAFFDHLDDSDDNEDSVDESPSDSSSVYVLNSSFSDCDKNNPEMNKELKKDLVDLLSEELNLQKDVANETIAHTKVLILDATKTLSHYQKEAEKCNVGMETCEEGREKAERELIEERKLSALWEKRARKHGWNDSRKVQCRN
;
A
#
# COMPACT_ATOMS: atom_id res chain seq x y z
N MET A 1 -11.96 -3.43 -3.68
CA MET A 1 -13.22 -3.98 -3.14
C MET A 1 -12.92 -4.79 -1.90
N ARG A 2 -13.70 -4.62 -0.83
CA ARG A 2 -13.61 -5.45 0.38
C ARG A 2 -14.36 -6.78 0.17
N HIS A 3 -13.88 -7.86 0.77
CA HIS A 3 -14.60 -9.13 0.82
C HIS A 3 -16.02 -9.00 1.44
N GLY A 4 -16.90 -9.96 1.17
CA GLY A 4 -18.23 -10.05 1.78
C GLY A 4 -18.19 -10.40 3.26
N GLU A 5 -19.35 -10.39 3.93
CA GLU A 5 -19.44 -10.73 5.34
C GLU A 5 -18.84 -12.13 5.61
N SER A 6 -17.98 -12.21 6.62
CA SER A 6 -17.33 -13.45 7.04
C SER A 6 -17.74 -13.85 8.45
N ARG A 7 -17.51 -15.12 8.81
CA ARG A 7 -17.79 -15.60 10.18
C ARG A 7 -17.08 -14.76 11.24
N GLY A 8 -15.87 -14.28 10.95
CA GLY A 8 -15.11 -13.39 11.84
C GLY A 8 -15.69 -11.97 11.97
N ASN A 9 -16.58 -11.55 11.07
CA ASN A 9 -17.31 -10.28 11.20
C ASN A 9 -18.51 -10.40 12.14
N LEU A 10 -19.19 -11.56 12.15
CA LEU A 10 -20.31 -11.83 13.05
C LEU A 10 -19.85 -12.21 14.46
N ASP A 11 -18.80 -13.03 14.53
CA ASP A 11 -18.32 -13.61 15.78
C ASP A 11 -16.79 -13.57 15.83
N TYR A 12 -16.27 -12.66 16.67
CA TYR A 12 -14.82 -12.54 16.89
C TYR A 12 -14.21 -13.79 17.50
N SER A 13 -14.99 -14.66 18.16
CA SER A 13 -14.49 -15.92 18.69
C SER A 13 -14.04 -16.88 17.59
N ALA A 14 -14.49 -16.71 16.34
CA ALA A 14 -14.03 -17.51 15.21
C ALA A 14 -12.50 -17.47 15.04
N TYR A 15 -11.87 -16.34 15.35
CA TYR A 15 -10.41 -16.17 15.30
C TYR A 15 -9.64 -16.92 16.40
N THR A 16 -10.34 -17.52 17.37
CA THR A 16 -9.73 -18.37 18.41
C THR A 16 -9.51 -19.80 17.94
N THR A 17 -10.27 -20.26 16.94
CA THR A 17 -10.29 -21.66 16.49
C THR A 17 -9.94 -21.82 15.01
N ILE A 18 -10.17 -20.78 14.20
CA ILE A 18 -9.91 -20.78 12.77
C ILE A 18 -8.84 -19.72 12.48
N PRO A 19 -7.73 -20.08 11.81
CA PRO A 19 -6.73 -19.10 11.38
C PRO A 19 -7.37 -18.01 10.49
N ASP A 20 -6.95 -16.76 10.63
CA ASP A 20 -7.58 -15.62 9.92
C ASP A 20 -7.69 -15.86 8.41
N HIS A 21 -6.62 -16.34 7.77
CA HIS A 21 -6.61 -16.61 6.33
C HIS A 21 -7.64 -17.66 5.86
N GLN A 22 -8.15 -18.49 6.77
CA GLN A 22 -9.13 -19.56 6.48
C GLN A 22 -10.56 -19.20 6.84
N ILE A 23 -10.80 -18.04 7.47
CA ILE A 23 -12.15 -17.63 7.88
C ILE A 23 -13.06 -17.57 6.65
N PRO A 24 -14.16 -18.34 6.61
CA PRO A 24 -15.04 -18.40 5.46
C PRO A 24 -16.06 -17.26 5.46
N LEU A 25 -16.66 -17.00 4.28
CA LEU A 25 -17.84 -16.15 4.15
C LEU A 25 -19.07 -16.77 4.82
N THR A 26 -20.02 -15.94 5.19
CA THR A 26 -21.38 -16.34 5.54
C THR A 26 -22.23 -16.46 4.27
N ASP A 27 -23.43 -17.05 4.37
CA ASP A 27 -24.38 -17.08 3.24
C ASP A 27 -24.78 -15.67 2.80
N VAL A 28 -24.90 -14.75 3.76
CA VAL A 28 -25.11 -13.32 3.51
C VAL A 28 -23.93 -12.73 2.73
N GLY A 29 -22.69 -13.04 3.14
CA GLY A 29 -21.48 -12.61 2.44
C GLY A 29 -21.37 -13.13 1.00
N LEU A 30 -21.85 -14.35 0.74
CA LEU A 30 -21.94 -14.90 -0.62
C LEU A 30 -22.95 -14.13 -1.47
N ALA A 31 -24.15 -13.86 -0.93
CA ALA A 31 -25.17 -13.08 -1.63
C ALA A 31 -24.71 -11.63 -1.90
N GLN A 32 -24.06 -10.99 -0.93
CA GLN A 32 -23.43 -9.66 -1.09
C GLN A 32 -22.42 -9.64 -2.24
N ALA A 33 -21.60 -10.70 -2.38
CA ALA A 33 -20.61 -10.79 -3.44
C ALA A 33 -21.24 -10.97 -4.83
N GLN A 34 -22.34 -11.73 -4.93
CA GLN A 34 -23.11 -11.87 -6.17
C GLN A 34 -23.74 -10.53 -6.61
N ASP A 35 -24.35 -9.81 -5.67
CA ASP A 35 -24.93 -8.48 -5.91
C ASP A 35 -23.85 -7.48 -6.36
N ALA A 36 -22.73 -7.43 -5.64
CA ALA A 36 -21.61 -6.56 -6.00
C ALA A 36 -21.04 -6.88 -7.39
N GLY A 37 -20.99 -8.15 -7.78
CA GLY A 37 -20.62 -8.53 -9.15
C GLY A 37 -21.59 -8.02 -10.20
N SER A 38 -22.89 -8.02 -9.90
CA SER A 38 -23.91 -7.49 -10.81
C SER A 38 -23.77 -5.97 -10.97
N ARG A 39 -23.54 -5.25 -9.86
CA ARG A 39 -23.29 -3.80 -9.85
C ARG A 39 -22.01 -3.43 -10.60
N LEU A 40 -20.90 -4.14 -10.37
CA LEU A 40 -19.63 -3.92 -11.07
C LEU A 40 -19.77 -4.18 -12.57
N ARG A 41 -20.42 -5.29 -12.95
CA ARG A 41 -20.66 -5.59 -14.36
C ARG A 41 -21.46 -4.47 -15.03
N HIS A 42 -22.53 -4.01 -14.37
CA HIS A 42 -23.34 -2.91 -14.89
C HIS A 42 -22.49 -1.66 -15.11
N LEU A 43 -21.78 -1.21 -14.07
CA LEU A 43 -20.91 -0.04 -14.10
C LEU A 43 -19.87 -0.10 -15.24
N ILE A 44 -19.14 -1.22 -15.36
CA ILE A 44 -18.12 -1.39 -16.40
C ILE A 44 -18.76 -1.39 -17.80
N SER A 45 -19.92 -2.03 -17.95
CA SER A 45 -20.61 -2.10 -19.24
C SER A 45 -21.23 -0.77 -19.68
N THR A 46 -21.55 0.13 -18.74
CA THR A 46 -22.12 1.44 -19.03
C THR A 46 -21.05 2.52 -19.20
N ALA A 47 -19.91 2.39 -18.50
CA ALA A 47 -18.79 3.33 -18.62
C ALA A 47 -17.99 3.13 -19.92
N SER A 48 -17.94 1.91 -20.45
CA SER A 48 -17.22 1.62 -21.69
C SER A 48 -17.99 2.11 -22.92
N TYR A 49 -17.32 2.90 -23.76
CA TYR A 49 -17.87 3.38 -25.04
C TYR A 49 -18.02 2.27 -26.09
N THR A 50 -17.45 1.08 -25.83
CA THR A 50 -17.44 -0.03 -26.77
C THR A 50 -17.87 -1.33 -26.09
N ASP A 51 -18.46 -2.28 -26.82
CA ASP A 51 -18.76 -3.60 -26.24
C ASP A 51 -17.49 -4.48 -26.12
N SER A 52 -16.32 -3.88 -25.97
CA SER A 52 -15.02 -4.51 -26.07
C SER A 52 -14.35 -4.68 -24.69
N TRP A 53 -14.84 -4.03 -23.64
CA TRP A 53 -14.29 -4.09 -22.28
C TRP A 53 -13.89 -5.49 -21.75
N ARG A 54 -12.84 -5.49 -20.94
CA ARG A 54 -12.18 -6.65 -20.32
C ARG A 54 -11.92 -6.40 -18.84
N VAL A 55 -11.87 -7.48 -18.06
CA VAL A 55 -11.56 -7.43 -16.63
C VAL A 55 -10.40 -8.35 -16.27
N HIS A 56 -9.52 -7.87 -15.39
CA HIS A 56 -8.49 -8.67 -14.75
C HIS A 56 -8.64 -8.58 -13.23
N PHE A 57 -8.51 -9.71 -12.54
CA PHE A 57 -8.69 -9.75 -11.09
C PHE A 57 -7.36 -9.91 -10.37
N TYR A 58 -7.13 -9.11 -9.34
CA TYR A 58 -6.17 -9.41 -8.28
C TYR A 58 -6.95 -9.79 -7.02
N VAL A 59 -6.56 -10.87 -6.36
CA VAL A 59 -7.29 -11.36 -5.17
C VAL A 59 -6.33 -11.73 -4.05
N SER A 60 -6.69 -11.34 -2.83
CA SER A 60 -5.98 -11.81 -1.64
C SER A 60 -6.08 -13.33 -1.50
N PRO A 61 -5.04 -14.01 -0.98
CA PRO A 61 -5.06 -15.46 -0.75
C PRO A 61 -6.05 -15.92 0.33
N TYR A 62 -6.68 -14.99 1.07
CA TYR A 62 -7.59 -15.35 2.15
C TYR A 62 -8.90 -15.94 1.63
N ALA A 63 -9.38 -16.99 2.29
CA ALA A 63 -10.55 -17.77 1.86
C ALA A 63 -11.80 -16.91 1.61
N ARG A 64 -12.03 -15.89 2.46
CA ARG A 64 -13.13 -14.92 2.30
C ARG A 64 -13.01 -14.06 1.04
N ALA A 65 -11.80 -13.61 0.69
CA ALA A 65 -11.55 -12.81 -0.51
C ALA A 65 -11.68 -13.68 -1.77
N GLN A 66 -11.09 -14.88 -1.77
CA GLN A 66 -11.24 -15.84 -2.87
C GLN A 66 -12.71 -16.24 -3.09
N SER A 67 -13.48 -16.48 -2.03
CA SER A 67 -14.90 -16.82 -2.14
C SER A 67 -15.73 -15.63 -2.65
N THR A 68 -15.38 -14.40 -2.22
CA THR A 68 -15.99 -13.18 -2.79
C THR A 68 -15.74 -13.10 -4.29
N LEU A 69 -14.50 -13.33 -4.75
CA LEU A 69 -14.17 -13.34 -6.17
C LEU A 69 -14.96 -14.41 -6.94
N ARG A 70 -15.11 -15.63 -6.39
CA ARG A 70 -15.85 -16.71 -7.05
C ARG A 70 -17.30 -16.32 -7.32
N GLU A 71 -17.97 -15.72 -6.34
CA GLU A 71 -19.37 -15.32 -6.46
C GLU A 71 -19.55 -14.07 -7.32
N LEU A 72 -18.70 -13.06 -7.14
CA LEU A 72 -18.65 -11.87 -8.00
C LEU A 72 -18.41 -12.24 -9.47
N GLY A 73 -17.47 -13.15 -9.71
CA GLY A 73 -17.04 -13.60 -11.03
C GLY A 73 -18.16 -14.23 -11.86
N ARG A 74 -19.22 -14.75 -11.22
CA ARG A 74 -20.41 -15.31 -11.91
C ARG A 74 -21.15 -14.28 -12.76
N SER A 75 -21.01 -12.99 -12.43
CA SER A 75 -21.61 -11.90 -13.21
C SER A 75 -20.88 -11.66 -14.54
N PHE A 76 -19.66 -12.16 -14.69
CA PHE A 76 -18.84 -11.96 -15.88
C PHE A 76 -18.80 -13.22 -16.74
N THR A 77 -19.02 -13.05 -18.05
CA THR A 77 -18.80 -14.15 -19.00
C THR A 77 -17.30 -14.41 -19.14
N LYS A 78 -16.88 -15.67 -19.32
CA LYS A 78 -15.46 -16.05 -19.48
C LYS A 78 -14.71 -15.23 -20.55
N LYS A 79 -15.38 -14.83 -21.64
CA LYS A 79 -14.79 -13.98 -22.70
C LYS A 79 -14.38 -12.57 -22.23
N ARG A 80 -14.98 -12.07 -21.15
CA ARG A 80 -14.67 -10.74 -20.57
C ARG A 80 -13.51 -10.81 -19.59
N ILE A 81 -13.24 -11.97 -19.00
CA ILE A 81 -12.21 -12.16 -17.98
C ILE A 81 -10.91 -12.54 -18.68
N ILE A 82 -9.90 -11.66 -18.63
CA ILE A 82 -8.59 -11.93 -19.25
C ILE A 82 -7.62 -12.64 -18.30
N GLY A 83 -7.86 -12.57 -16.99
CA GLY A 83 -7.02 -13.27 -16.03
C GLY A 83 -7.43 -13.04 -14.58
N VAL A 84 -6.87 -13.87 -13.72
CA VAL A 84 -6.94 -13.77 -12.26
C VAL A 84 -5.54 -14.02 -11.73
N ARG A 85 -5.08 -13.18 -10.81
CA ARG A 85 -3.82 -13.36 -10.07
C ARG A 85 -4.09 -13.31 -8.57
N GLU A 86 -3.63 -14.35 -7.87
CA GLU A 86 -3.54 -14.29 -6.42
C GLU A 86 -2.34 -13.41 -6.01
N GLU A 87 -2.56 -12.50 -5.07
CA GLU A 87 -1.54 -11.57 -4.60
C GLU A 87 -1.47 -11.55 -3.06
N CYS A 88 -0.38 -12.11 -2.52
CA CYS A 88 -0.17 -12.21 -1.07
C CYS A 88 0.03 -10.85 -0.40
N ARG A 89 0.52 -9.84 -1.12
CA ARG A 89 0.78 -8.49 -0.57
C ARG A 89 -0.47 -7.66 -0.33
N ILE A 90 -1.64 -8.08 -0.83
CA ILE A 90 -2.93 -7.42 -0.60
C ILE A 90 -3.83 -8.17 0.41
N ARG A 91 -3.24 -9.02 1.27
CA ARG A 91 -3.91 -9.63 2.43
C ARG A 91 -4.22 -8.62 3.53
N GLU A 92 -5.13 -8.94 4.45
CA GLU A 92 -5.46 -8.06 5.59
C GLU A 92 -4.25 -7.86 6.52
N GLN A 93 -4.26 -6.78 7.31
CA GLN A 93 -3.33 -6.60 8.41
C GLN A 93 -3.29 -7.83 9.31
N ASP A 94 -2.09 -8.35 9.56
CA ASP A 94 -1.92 -9.43 10.53
C ASP A 94 -2.11 -8.90 11.96
N PHE A 95 -2.98 -9.54 12.73
CA PHE A 95 -3.23 -9.21 14.13
C PHE A 95 -2.50 -10.15 15.10
N GLY A 96 -1.58 -10.96 14.58
CA GLY A 96 -0.95 -12.07 15.27
C GLY A 96 -1.71 -13.38 15.07
N ASN A 97 -1.23 -14.42 15.75
CA ASN A 97 -1.86 -15.74 15.77
C ASN A 97 -3.26 -15.72 16.42
N PHE A 98 -3.83 -16.90 16.71
CA PHE A 98 -5.15 -17.07 17.32
C PHE A 98 -5.51 -15.97 18.34
N GLN A 99 -6.62 -15.28 18.07
CA GLN A 99 -6.96 -14.03 18.73
C GLN A 99 -7.81 -14.28 19.97
N VAL A 100 -7.19 -14.22 21.15
CA VAL A 100 -7.93 -14.29 22.43
C VAL A 100 -8.78 -13.04 22.60
N GLU A 101 -10.10 -13.20 22.73
CA GLU A 101 -11.06 -12.10 22.66
C GLU A 101 -10.79 -11.00 23.69
N GLU A 102 -10.58 -11.36 24.96
CA GLU A 102 -10.31 -10.39 26.03
C GLU A 102 -9.04 -9.58 25.77
N ARG A 103 -7.98 -10.27 25.32
CA ARG A 103 -6.71 -9.65 24.94
C ARG A 103 -6.90 -8.70 23.76
N MET A 104 -7.66 -9.11 22.74
CA MET A 104 -7.96 -8.28 21.58
C MET A 104 -8.78 -7.04 21.93
N ARG A 105 -9.72 -7.13 22.88
CA ARG A 105 -10.47 -5.97 23.37
C ARG A 105 -9.55 -4.95 24.07
N ALA A 106 -8.54 -5.41 24.81
CA ALA A 106 -7.54 -4.54 25.41
C ALA A 106 -6.63 -3.90 24.35
N ILE A 107 -6.11 -4.71 23.42
CA ILE A 107 -5.25 -4.26 22.31
C ILE A 107 -5.96 -3.21 21.44
N LYS A 108 -7.23 -3.43 21.06
CA LYS A 108 -8.01 -2.48 20.27
C LYS A 108 -8.18 -1.13 20.99
N ARG A 109 -8.37 -1.13 22.32
CA ARG A 109 -8.43 0.11 23.13
C ARG A 109 -7.09 0.85 23.15
N THR A 110 -5.99 0.12 23.30
CA THR A 110 -4.64 0.71 23.24
C THR A 110 -4.37 1.31 21.86
N ARG A 111 -4.73 0.59 20.79
CA ARG A 111 -4.61 1.07 19.40
C ARG A 111 -5.34 2.38 19.17
N GLN A 112 -6.57 2.51 19.66
CA GLN A 112 -7.35 3.75 19.52
C GLN A 112 -6.66 4.96 20.18
N ARG A 113 -5.91 4.75 21.27
CA ARG A 113 -5.16 5.81 21.96
C ARG A 113 -3.83 6.13 21.28
N PHE A 114 -3.18 5.14 20.69
CA PHE A 114 -1.86 5.30 20.06
C PHE A 114 -1.94 5.85 18.63
N GLY A 115 -3.02 5.53 17.90
CA GLY A 115 -3.14 5.79 16.47
C GLY A 115 -3.13 4.48 15.67
N ARG A 116 -3.92 4.40 14.60
CA ARG A 116 -4.13 3.18 13.82
C ARG A 116 -2.96 2.83 12.93
N PHE A 117 -2.20 3.83 12.47
CA PHE A 117 -1.17 3.67 11.44
C PHE A 117 0.10 3.01 11.99
N PHE A 118 0.67 3.59 13.04
CA PHE A 118 1.93 3.12 13.63
C PHE A 118 1.76 2.05 14.72
N TYR A 119 0.54 1.82 15.22
CA TYR A 119 0.32 0.78 16.22
C TYR A 119 0.58 -0.61 15.64
N ARG A 120 1.57 -1.30 16.18
CA ARG A 120 1.90 -2.69 15.85
C ARG A 120 1.21 -3.65 16.80
N PHE A 121 0.47 -4.60 16.24
CA PHE A 121 -0.11 -5.69 17.03
C PHE A 121 0.99 -6.63 17.55
N PRO A 122 0.87 -7.18 18.77
CA PRO A 122 1.78 -8.21 19.25
C PRO A 122 1.82 -9.39 18.28
N GLU A 123 3.02 -9.75 17.80
CA GLU A 123 3.22 -10.80 16.78
C GLU A 123 2.51 -10.55 15.43
N GLY A 124 2.04 -9.33 15.19
CA GLY A 124 1.34 -8.95 13.97
C GLY A 124 2.00 -7.78 13.24
N GLU A 125 1.21 -7.16 12.37
CA GLU A 125 1.58 -6.02 11.53
C GLU A 125 1.05 -4.70 12.13
N SER A 126 1.74 -3.60 11.87
CA SER A 126 1.19 -2.23 11.90
C SER A 126 0.63 -1.86 10.53
N ALA A 127 -0.13 -0.77 10.40
CA ALA A 127 -0.56 -0.33 9.07
C ALA A 127 0.63 0.18 8.22
N ALA A 128 1.71 0.64 8.86
CA ALA A 128 2.97 0.96 8.20
C ALA A 128 3.60 -0.29 7.54
N ASP A 129 3.58 -1.45 8.20
CA ASP A 129 4.05 -2.70 7.57
C ASP A 129 3.17 -3.08 6.36
N VAL A 130 1.86 -2.86 6.47
CA VAL A 130 0.92 -3.05 5.34
C VAL A 130 1.26 -2.10 4.20
N PHE A 131 1.62 -0.85 4.50
CA PHE A 131 2.01 0.17 3.53
C PHE A 131 3.23 -0.24 2.72
N ASP A 132 4.24 -0.83 3.35
CA ASP A 132 5.45 -1.28 2.66
C ASP A 132 5.16 -2.42 1.67
N ARG A 133 4.43 -3.45 2.10
CA ARG A 133 4.08 -4.56 1.18
C ARG A 133 3.13 -4.13 0.06
N VAL A 134 2.20 -3.22 0.34
CA VAL A 134 1.31 -2.64 -0.69
C VAL A 134 2.11 -1.76 -1.66
N SER A 135 3.13 -1.03 -1.19
CA SER A 135 4.04 -0.28 -2.06
C SER A 135 4.73 -1.18 -3.08
N SER A 136 5.28 -2.32 -2.63
CA SER A 136 5.87 -3.32 -3.54
C SER A 136 4.86 -3.90 -4.53
N PHE A 137 3.62 -4.14 -4.11
CA PHE A 137 2.54 -4.57 -5.01
C PHE A 137 2.27 -3.53 -6.09
N LEU A 138 2.18 -2.24 -5.73
CA LEU A 138 1.96 -1.17 -6.69
C LEU A 138 3.06 -1.09 -7.75
N GLU A 139 4.33 -1.25 -7.37
CA GLU A 139 5.43 -1.31 -8.35
C GLU A 139 5.24 -2.47 -9.35
N SER A 140 4.75 -3.62 -8.88
CA SER A 140 4.47 -4.77 -9.74
C SER A 140 3.26 -4.51 -10.63
N LEU A 141 2.23 -3.85 -10.10
CA LEU A 141 1.02 -3.46 -10.83
C LEU A 141 1.35 -2.48 -11.96
N TRP A 142 2.12 -1.43 -11.66
CA TRP A 142 2.60 -0.46 -12.67
C TRP A 142 3.39 -1.16 -13.77
N ARG A 143 4.31 -2.07 -13.39
CA ARG A 143 5.06 -2.89 -14.35
C ARG A 143 4.15 -3.77 -15.21
N ASP A 144 3.11 -4.37 -14.62
CA ASP A 144 2.15 -5.20 -15.36
C ASP A 144 1.36 -4.36 -16.39
N ILE A 145 1.02 -3.12 -16.04
CA ILE A 145 0.34 -2.15 -16.91
C ILE A 145 1.29 -1.65 -18.01
N ASP A 146 2.43 -1.07 -17.64
CA ASP A 146 3.37 -0.40 -18.55
C ASP A 146 4.01 -1.36 -19.56
N MET A 147 4.33 -2.59 -19.15
CA MET A 147 4.90 -3.61 -20.04
C MET A 147 3.84 -4.49 -20.72
N ASN A 148 2.56 -4.16 -20.59
CA ASN A 148 1.43 -4.95 -21.10
C ASN A 148 1.52 -6.46 -20.77
N ARG A 149 1.95 -6.80 -19.55
CA ARG A 149 2.09 -8.21 -19.09
C ARG A 149 0.75 -8.92 -18.90
N LEU A 150 -0.34 -8.14 -18.88
CA LEU A 150 -1.70 -8.65 -18.87
C LEU A 150 -2.16 -9.13 -20.26
N HIS A 151 -1.32 -8.93 -21.28
CA HIS A 151 -1.57 -9.31 -22.68
C HIS A 151 -2.94 -8.85 -23.18
N HIS A 152 -3.37 -7.67 -22.76
CA HIS A 152 -4.60 -7.07 -23.26
C HIS A 152 -4.33 -6.40 -24.60
N ASP A 153 -5.35 -6.44 -25.46
CA ASP A 153 -5.34 -5.69 -26.70
C ASP A 153 -5.69 -4.23 -26.36
N PRO A 154 -4.80 -3.26 -26.68
CA PRO A 154 -4.97 -1.84 -26.34
C PRO A 154 -6.24 -1.19 -26.90
N SER A 155 -6.91 -1.83 -27.87
CA SER A 155 -8.21 -1.37 -28.38
C SER A 155 -9.39 -1.70 -27.46
N HIS A 156 -9.18 -2.46 -26.38
CA HIS A 156 -10.19 -2.82 -25.41
C HIS A 156 -9.97 -2.10 -24.08
N ASP A 157 -11.04 -1.55 -23.51
CA ASP A 157 -11.01 -0.99 -22.17
C ASP A 157 -10.71 -2.09 -21.14
N LEU A 158 -9.72 -1.86 -20.27
CA LEU A 158 -9.32 -2.81 -19.24
C LEU A 158 -9.65 -2.27 -17.85
N THR A 159 -10.47 -3.00 -17.10
CA THR A 159 -10.73 -2.72 -15.68
C THR A 159 -9.99 -3.73 -14.80
N LEU A 160 -9.20 -3.22 -13.86
CA LEU A 160 -8.54 -4.04 -12.84
C LEU A 160 -9.42 -4.08 -11.58
N ILE A 161 -9.79 -5.28 -11.13
CA ILE A 161 -10.62 -5.47 -9.94
C ILE A 161 -9.77 -6.12 -8.85
N ILE A 162 -9.50 -5.35 -7.79
CA ILE A 162 -8.71 -5.80 -6.64
C ILE A 162 -9.65 -6.20 -5.50
N VAL A 163 -9.72 -7.51 -5.20
CA VAL A 163 -10.53 -8.08 -4.12
C VAL A 163 -9.64 -8.32 -2.90
N SER A 164 -9.82 -7.49 -1.87
CA SER A 164 -8.94 -7.39 -0.70
C SER A 164 -9.78 -7.16 0.58
N HIS A 165 -9.23 -6.42 1.54
CA HIS A 165 -9.75 -6.24 2.89
C HIS A 165 -9.87 -4.76 3.24
N GLY A 166 -10.40 -4.48 4.43
CA GLY A 166 -10.76 -3.11 4.83
C GLY A 166 -9.55 -2.20 4.94
N LEU A 167 -8.63 -2.52 5.86
CA LEU A 167 -7.47 -1.68 6.12
C LEU A 167 -6.53 -1.64 4.91
N THR A 168 -6.29 -2.81 4.29
CA THR A 168 -5.42 -2.89 3.12
C THR A 168 -5.90 -2.03 1.95
N SER A 169 -7.22 -1.92 1.74
CA SER A 169 -7.78 -1.03 0.71
C SER A 169 -7.56 0.44 1.05
N GLN A 170 -7.66 0.83 2.33
CA GLN A 170 -7.35 2.20 2.76
C GLN A 170 -5.87 2.53 2.56
N VAL A 171 -4.98 1.60 2.91
CA VAL A 171 -3.52 1.75 2.71
C VAL A 171 -3.18 1.83 1.22
N PHE A 172 -3.86 1.05 0.37
CA PHE A 172 -3.72 1.16 -1.08
C PHE A 172 -4.07 2.57 -1.57
N LEU A 173 -5.21 3.13 -1.15
CA LEU A 173 -5.62 4.49 -1.54
C LEU A 173 -4.66 5.54 -0.99
N MET A 174 -4.24 5.41 0.26
CA MET A 174 -3.24 6.30 0.88
C MET A 174 -1.96 6.32 0.07
N LYS A 175 -1.44 5.15 -0.30
CA LYS A 175 -0.22 5.06 -1.10
C LYS A 175 -0.41 5.59 -2.52
N TRP A 176 -1.56 5.31 -3.14
CA TRP A 176 -1.87 5.76 -4.50
C TRP A 176 -1.98 7.28 -4.60
N PHE A 177 -2.76 7.89 -3.71
CA PHE A 177 -3.03 9.33 -3.71
C PHE A 177 -2.05 10.13 -2.86
N LYS A 178 -1.03 9.46 -2.29
CA LYS A 178 0.01 10.07 -1.45
C LYS A 178 -0.57 10.81 -0.24
N TRP A 179 -1.65 10.28 0.33
CA TRP A 179 -2.26 10.85 1.53
C TRP A 179 -1.32 10.72 2.73
N THR A 180 -1.41 11.69 3.63
CA THR A 180 -0.60 11.68 4.85
C THR A 180 -1.11 10.67 5.87
N VAL A 181 -0.29 10.42 6.89
CA VAL A 181 -0.71 9.57 8.02
C VAL A 181 -1.93 10.16 8.72
N GLU A 182 -1.98 11.49 8.92
CA GLU A 182 -3.12 12.14 9.56
C GLU A 182 -4.41 11.99 8.75
N GLN A 183 -4.32 12.12 7.43
CA GLN A 183 -5.44 11.87 6.52
C GLN A 183 -5.89 10.42 6.59
N PHE A 184 -4.96 9.47 6.62
CA PHE A 184 -5.26 8.04 6.74
C PHE A 184 -6.01 7.71 8.05
N GLU A 185 -5.62 8.30 9.17
CA GLU A 185 -6.24 8.04 10.48
C GLU A 185 -7.75 8.35 10.49
N ARG A 186 -8.19 9.32 9.66
CA ARG A 186 -9.59 9.75 9.51
C ARG A 186 -10.45 8.78 8.69
N LEU A 187 -9.82 7.92 7.89
CA LEU A 187 -10.54 7.08 6.93
C LEU A 187 -11.42 6.02 7.61
N ASN A 188 -12.67 5.93 7.16
CA ASN A 188 -13.62 4.89 7.56
C ASN A 188 -13.42 3.60 6.74
N ASN A 189 -13.54 2.47 7.43
CA ASN A 189 -13.40 1.16 6.80
C ASN A 189 -14.53 0.93 5.79
N LEU A 190 -14.19 0.32 4.65
CA LEU A 190 -15.18 -0.12 3.67
C LEU A 190 -16.17 -1.10 4.31
N GLU A 191 -17.43 -1.06 3.94
CA GLU A 191 -18.43 -2.07 4.27
C GLU A 191 -18.18 -3.39 3.52
N ASN A 192 -18.88 -4.46 3.93
CA ASN A 192 -18.76 -5.77 3.30
C ASN A 192 -19.21 -5.69 1.82
N CYS A 193 -18.38 -6.17 0.89
CA CYS A 193 -18.59 -6.03 -0.55
C CYS A 193 -18.73 -4.58 -1.08
N GLU A 194 -18.35 -3.57 -0.31
CA GLU A 194 -18.17 -2.21 -0.83
C GLU A 194 -16.94 -2.18 -1.77
N PHE A 195 -17.05 -1.40 -2.85
CA PHE A 195 -15.96 -1.12 -3.75
C PHE A 195 -15.92 0.37 -4.05
N ARG A 196 -14.70 0.86 -4.28
CA ARG A 196 -14.43 2.23 -4.73
C ARG A 196 -13.75 2.13 -6.08
N VAL A 197 -14.27 2.88 -7.03
CA VAL A 197 -13.79 2.97 -8.41
C VAL A 197 -12.82 4.14 -8.54
N MET A 198 -11.67 3.87 -9.13
CA MET A 198 -10.70 4.89 -9.55
C MET A 198 -10.66 4.85 -11.06
N GLU A 199 -10.88 5.99 -11.70
CA GLU A 199 -10.87 6.09 -13.16
C GLU A 199 -9.84 7.13 -13.60
N LEU A 200 -9.20 6.87 -14.75
CA LEU A 200 -8.24 7.76 -15.36
C LEU A 200 -8.99 8.96 -15.95
N GLY A 201 -8.73 10.16 -15.44
CA GLY A 201 -9.26 11.40 -15.99
C GLY A 201 -8.58 11.79 -17.31
N ASP A 202 -9.09 12.83 -17.96
CA ASP A 202 -8.64 13.28 -19.28
C ASP A 202 -7.16 13.69 -19.31
N GLY A 203 -6.63 14.15 -18.17
CA GLY A 203 -5.22 14.53 -18.04
C GLY A 203 -4.26 13.36 -17.71
N GLY A 204 -4.77 12.14 -17.51
CA GLY A 204 -3.95 10.95 -17.28
C GLY A 204 -3.63 10.66 -15.81
N GLU A 205 -4.36 11.27 -14.88
CA GLU A 205 -4.33 10.98 -13.45
C GLU A 205 -5.59 10.22 -13.03
N TYR A 206 -5.45 9.27 -12.09
CA TYR A 206 -6.62 8.56 -11.55
C TYR A 206 -7.34 9.43 -10.52
N SER A 207 -8.68 9.37 -10.51
CA SER A 207 -9.51 10.09 -9.55
C SER A 207 -10.65 9.21 -9.02
N LEU A 208 -11.01 9.42 -7.76
CA LEU A 208 -12.26 8.91 -7.16
C LEU A 208 -13.48 9.77 -7.56
N ALA A 209 -13.30 11.06 -7.81
CA ALA A 209 -14.40 12.01 -8.01
C ALA A 209 -15.15 11.85 -9.35
N ILE A 210 -14.74 10.92 -10.20
CA ILE A 210 -15.43 10.58 -11.46
C ILE A 210 -16.69 9.73 -11.18
N HIS A 211 -16.58 8.78 -10.24
CA HIS A 211 -17.66 7.82 -9.95
C HIS A 211 -18.35 8.02 -8.60
N HIS A 212 -17.77 8.85 -7.73
CA HIS A 212 -18.25 9.02 -6.36
C HIS A 212 -18.52 10.49 -6.06
N THR A 213 -19.61 10.74 -5.33
CA THR A 213 -19.99 12.10 -4.95
C THR A 213 -19.10 12.63 -3.82
N GLU A 214 -19.16 13.94 -3.60
CA GLU A 214 -18.47 14.57 -2.47
C GLU A 214 -19.01 14.08 -1.12
N GLU A 215 -20.31 13.83 -1.03
CA GLU A 215 -20.95 13.29 0.16
C GLU A 215 -20.43 11.89 0.49
N GLU A 216 -20.36 10.99 -0.50
CA GLU A 216 -19.80 9.64 -0.32
C GLU A 216 -18.34 9.70 0.14
N MET A 217 -17.53 10.56 -0.48
CA MET A 217 -16.12 10.74 -0.08
C MET A 217 -15.99 11.26 1.35
N ARG A 218 -16.86 12.19 1.78
CA ARG A 218 -16.89 12.66 3.18
C ARG A 218 -17.30 11.56 4.16
N GLU A 219 -18.29 10.75 3.81
CA GLU A 219 -18.70 9.59 4.61
C GLU A 219 -17.57 8.57 4.78
N TRP A 220 -16.65 8.49 3.82
CA TRP A 220 -15.44 7.68 3.92
C TRP A 220 -14.33 8.29 4.77
N GLY A 221 -14.52 9.51 5.26
CA GLY A 221 -13.57 10.23 6.10
C GLY A 221 -12.52 11.04 5.33
N LEU A 222 -12.72 11.32 4.03
CA LEU A 222 -11.87 12.26 3.31
C LEU A 222 -12.15 13.69 3.79
N ASP A 223 -11.09 14.43 4.08
CA ASP A 223 -11.19 15.86 4.40
C ASP A 223 -11.34 16.73 3.14
N ALA A 224 -11.50 18.03 3.35
CA ALA A 224 -11.74 18.99 2.28
C ALA A 224 -10.59 19.02 1.26
N ASP A 225 -9.34 18.87 1.72
CA ASP A 225 -8.15 18.94 0.88
C ASP A 225 -8.02 17.67 0.03
N MET A 226 -8.28 16.50 0.63
CA MET A 226 -8.33 15.23 -0.11
C MET A 226 -9.39 15.27 -1.22
N ILE A 227 -10.59 15.79 -0.92
CA ILE A 227 -11.67 15.89 -1.89
C ILE A 227 -11.34 16.89 -3.00
N ALA A 228 -10.77 18.05 -2.64
CA ALA A 228 -10.32 19.04 -3.61
C ALA A 228 -9.27 18.45 -4.56
N ASP A 229 -8.31 17.69 -4.02
CA ASP A 229 -7.32 16.95 -4.81
C ASP A 229 -7.97 15.93 -5.76
N GLN A 230 -8.96 15.15 -5.29
CA GLN A 230 -9.68 14.22 -6.17
C GLN A 230 -10.41 14.93 -7.32
N LYS A 231 -11.06 16.07 -7.05
CA LYS A 231 -11.73 16.85 -8.10
C LYS A 231 -10.74 17.47 -9.09
N TRP A 232 -9.59 17.94 -8.61
CA TRP A 232 -8.52 18.48 -9.45
C TRP A 232 -7.94 17.40 -10.38
N ARG A 233 -7.71 16.19 -9.87
CA ARG A 233 -7.19 15.03 -10.62
C ARG A 233 -8.01 14.61 -11.84
N ILE A 234 -9.29 14.98 -11.91
CA ILE A 234 -10.14 14.69 -13.08
C ILE A 234 -9.53 15.29 -14.36
N ASN A 235 -8.97 16.50 -14.26
CA ASN A 235 -8.45 17.25 -15.41
C ASN A 235 -6.94 17.50 -15.35
N ALA A 236 -6.26 17.07 -14.28
CA ALA A 236 -4.83 17.30 -14.07
C ALA A 236 -3.97 16.52 -15.06
N HIS A 237 -3.00 17.18 -15.68
CA HIS A 237 -2.09 16.50 -16.59
C HIS A 237 -1.00 15.71 -15.85
N ARG A 238 -0.59 14.58 -16.41
CA ARG A 238 0.49 13.74 -15.88
C ARG A 238 1.75 14.56 -15.58
N GLY A 239 2.20 14.54 -14.33
CA GLY A 239 3.39 15.27 -13.88
C GLY A 239 3.13 16.70 -13.41
N GLU A 240 1.90 17.21 -13.52
CA GLU A 240 1.51 18.45 -12.85
C GLU A 240 1.46 18.22 -11.35
N LEU A 241 2.03 19.17 -10.61
CA LEU A 241 1.99 19.18 -9.16
C LEU A 241 0.77 19.98 -8.72
N ASN A 242 -0.03 19.42 -7.83
CA ASN A 242 -1.04 20.18 -7.13
C ASN A 242 -0.34 21.10 -6.11
N GLY A 243 -0.08 22.35 -6.48
CA GLY A 243 0.56 23.35 -5.62
C GLY A 243 -0.23 23.69 -4.36
N ASN A 244 -1.49 23.25 -4.26
CA ASN A 244 -2.31 23.41 -3.05
C ASN A 244 -2.19 22.23 -2.07
N CYS A 245 -1.25 21.30 -2.28
CA CYS A 245 -1.01 20.20 -1.35
C CYS A 245 -0.21 20.71 -0.13
N PRO A 246 -0.75 20.65 1.11
CA PRO A 246 -0.13 21.21 2.33
C PRO A 246 1.19 20.57 2.78
N TRP A 247 1.77 19.68 1.98
CA TRP A 247 2.98 18.93 2.32
C TRP A 247 4.00 18.93 1.17
N TYR A 248 3.80 19.78 0.17
CA TYR A 248 4.82 20.14 -0.81
C TYR A 248 5.66 21.30 -0.30
N LEU A 249 6.85 21.49 -0.90
CA LEU A 249 7.97 22.37 -0.50
C LEU A 249 7.54 23.62 0.29
N ASP A 250 6.55 24.34 -0.22
CA ASP A 250 5.95 25.55 0.31
C ASP A 250 5.54 25.42 1.79
N ALA A 251 4.79 24.37 2.17
CA ALA A 251 4.29 24.24 3.55
C ALA A 251 5.39 24.06 4.63
N PHE A 252 6.57 23.58 4.24
CA PHE A 252 7.70 23.42 5.17
C PHE A 252 8.70 24.56 5.08
N PHE A 253 8.86 25.18 3.92
CA PHE A 253 9.98 26.08 3.66
C PHE A 253 9.55 27.48 3.23
N ASP A 254 8.26 27.80 3.19
CA ASP A 254 7.72 29.16 2.92
C ASP A 254 8.27 30.25 3.85
N HIS A 255 8.83 29.84 5.00
CA HIS A 255 9.44 30.74 5.97
C HIS A 255 10.95 30.92 5.80
N LEU A 256 11.57 30.24 4.83
CA LEU A 256 12.98 30.37 4.50
C LEU A 256 13.14 31.38 3.36
N ASP A 257 14.15 32.25 3.46
CA ASP A 257 14.47 33.24 2.43
C ASP A 257 15.09 32.56 1.19
N ASP A 258 14.70 33.02 -0.01
CA ASP A 258 15.15 32.48 -1.31
C ASP A 258 16.60 32.85 -1.71
N SER A 259 17.37 33.55 -0.87
CA SER A 259 18.67 34.12 -1.25
C SER A 259 19.87 33.31 -0.74
N ASP A 260 20.58 32.63 -1.64
CA ASP A 260 21.93 32.09 -1.42
C ASP A 260 23.02 33.18 -1.58
N ASP A 261 22.88 34.32 -0.88
CA ASP A 261 23.81 35.46 -1.01
C ASP A 261 25.15 35.30 -0.24
N ASN A 262 25.60 34.07 0.05
CA ASN A 262 26.84 33.84 0.82
C ASN A 262 27.76 32.73 0.25
N GLU A 263 27.85 32.60 -1.07
CA GLU A 263 29.00 31.92 -1.70
C GLU A 263 29.81 32.92 -2.52
N ASP A 264 30.64 33.73 -1.84
CA ASP A 264 31.96 34.19 -2.29
C ASP A 264 32.53 35.27 -1.35
N SER A 265 33.37 34.88 -0.39
CA SER A 265 34.71 35.48 -0.19
C SER A 265 35.46 34.86 0.99
N VAL A 266 36.72 34.55 0.73
CA VAL A 266 37.71 34.09 1.69
C VAL A 266 38.29 35.29 2.44
N ASP A 267 38.54 35.06 3.74
CA ASP A 267 39.52 35.68 4.65
C ASP A 267 39.11 36.68 5.76
N GLU A 268 39.66 36.34 6.93
CA GLU A 268 39.96 37.05 8.18
C GLU A 268 38.85 37.38 9.23
N SER A 269 38.96 36.63 10.34
CA SER A 269 38.33 36.76 11.68
C SER A 269 38.64 38.06 12.45
N PRO A 270 38.13 38.28 13.69
CA PRO A 270 36.85 37.90 14.32
C PRO A 270 36.14 39.07 15.05
N SER A 271 34.82 39.04 15.22
CA SER A 271 34.22 39.65 16.43
C SER A 271 32.89 39.02 16.86
N ASP A 272 32.91 38.74 18.16
CA ASP A 272 31.91 38.26 19.11
C ASP A 272 30.54 38.98 19.07
N SER A 273 29.44 38.23 19.03
CA SER A 273 28.49 38.14 20.15
C SER A 273 27.33 37.21 19.79
N SER A 274 27.13 36.17 20.60
CA SER A 274 25.98 35.29 20.54
C SER A 274 24.91 35.78 21.52
N SER A 275 23.70 36.04 21.02
CA SER A 275 22.51 36.31 21.84
C SER A 275 21.54 35.15 21.71
N VAL A 276 21.50 34.31 22.74
CA VAL A 276 20.49 33.27 22.94
C VAL A 276 19.37 33.88 23.77
N TYR A 277 18.17 33.97 23.19
CA TYR A 277 16.98 34.43 23.91
C TYR A 277 16.39 33.30 24.77
N VAL A 278 16.39 33.51 26.09
CA VAL A 278 15.68 32.67 27.07
C VAL A 278 14.40 33.37 27.49
N LEU A 279 13.25 32.69 27.33
CA LEU A 279 11.94 33.13 27.79
C LEU A 279 11.82 32.96 29.32
N ASN A 280 11.52 34.04 30.03
CA ASN A 280 11.34 34.07 31.48
C ASN A 280 9.84 34.18 31.82
N SER A 281 9.30 33.22 32.57
CA SER A 281 7.96 33.30 33.17
C SER A 281 8.11 33.35 34.68
N SER A 282 7.71 34.46 35.30
CA SER A 282 7.77 34.67 36.75
C SER A 282 6.58 34.03 37.46
N PHE A 283 6.84 33.19 38.46
CA PHE A 283 5.87 32.78 39.46
C PHE A 283 6.28 33.35 40.81
N SER A 284 5.32 33.97 41.50
CA SER A 284 5.50 34.78 42.70
C SER A 284 5.81 33.98 43.97
N ASP A 285 6.61 34.61 44.83
CA ASP A 285 7.01 34.22 46.19
C ASP A 285 5.91 33.64 47.10
N CYS A 286 6.26 32.58 47.82
CA CYS A 286 5.70 32.25 49.14
C CYS A 286 6.81 31.74 50.07
N ASP A 287 7.03 32.53 51.12
CA ASP A 287 7.56 32.21 52.45
C ASP A 287 9.06 32.02 52.74
N LYS A 288 9.44 32.68 53.85
CA LYS A 288 10.79 32.89 54.36
C LYS A 288 11.25 31.79 55.35
N ASN A 289 12.59 31.69 55.45
CA ASN A 289 13.42 31.34 56.62
C ASN A 289 13.72 29.85 56.95
N ASN A 290 14.97 29.43 56.66
CA ASN A 290 15.98 28.95 57.62
C ASN A 290 17.26 28.53 56.84
N PRO A 291 18.43 29.19 57.01
CA PRO A 291 19.62 28.94 56.18
C PRO A 291 20.21 27.53 56.32
N GLU A 292 19.86 26.80 57.38
CA GLU A 292 20.35 25.44 57.65
C GLU A 292 19.50 24.38 56.94
N MET A 293 18.16 24.47 57.05
CA MET A 293 17.20 23.62 56.32
C MET A 293 17.28 23.77 54.79
N ASN A 294 17.52 24.99 54.30
CA ASN A 294 17.62 25.27 52.87
C ASN A 294 18.93 24.73 52.27
N LYS A 295 19.94 24.48 53.12
CA LYS A 295 21.21 23.86 52.72
C LYS A 295 21.07 22.33 52.66
N GLU A 296 20.32 21.73 53.57
CA GLU A 296 20.00 20.29 53.55
C GLU A 296 19.03 19.93 52.42
N LEU A 297 17.94 20.68 52.21
CA LEU A 297 17.00 20.44 51.10
C LEU A 297 17.64 20.63 49.72
N LYS A 298 18.56 21.59 49.57
CA LYS A 298 19.34 21.75 48.33
C LYS A 298 20.34 20.62 48.14
N LYS A 299 20.86 20.03 49.22
CA LYS A 299 21.77 18.90 49.15
C LYS A 299 21.01 17.63 48.72
N ASP A 300 19.85 17.37 49.31
CA ASP A 300 18.96 16.27 48.91
C ASP A 300 18.48 16.41 47.45
N LEU A 301 18.16 17.62 46.98
CA LEU A 301 17.79 17.85 45.58
C LEU A 301 18.96 17.62 44.61
N VAL A 302 20.17 18.06 44.98
CA VAL A 302 21.39 17.84 44.17
C VAL A 302 21.76 16.36 44.12
N ASP A 303 21.56 15.64 45.21
CA ASP A 303 21.81 14.20 45.29
C ASP A 303 20.81 13.43 44.41
N LEU A 304 19.50 13.75 44.50
CA LEU A 304 18.46 13.17 43.63
C LEU A 304 18.68 13.49 42.14
N LEU A 305 19.04 14.74 41.81
CA LEU A 305 19.36 15.11 40.43
C LEU A 305 20.62 14.41 39.92
N SER A 306 21.61 14.18 40.77
CA SER A 306 22.81 13.41 40.41
C SER A 306 22.49 11.93 40.18
N GLU A 307 21.61 11.34 41.00
CA GLU A 307 21.12 9.98 40.80
C GLU A 307 20.33 9.84 39.49
N GLU A 308 19.42 10.77 39.19
CA GLU A 308 18.67 10.80 37.93
C GLU A 308 19.61 10.97 36.72
N LEU A 309 20.61 11.85 36.80
CA LEU A 309 21.59 12.05 35.74
C LEU A 309 22.43 10.77 35.50
N ASN A 310 22.81 10.07 36.57
CA ASN A 310 23.55 8.81 36.47
C ASN A 310 22.67 7.70 35.86
N LEU A 311 21.40 7.60 36.27
CA LEU A 311 20.44 6.67 35.69
C LEU A 311 20.22 6.94 34.19
N GLN A 312 20.04 8.20 33.80
CA GLN A 312 19.90 8.58 32.39
C GLN A 312 21.14 8.22 31.57
N LYS A 313 22.34 8.39 32.16
CA LYS A 313 23.60 8.00 31.52
C LYS A 313 23.71 6.49 31.33
N ASP A 314 23.32 5.71 32.33
CA ASP A 314 23.34 4.24 32.25
C ASP A 314 22.33 3.72 31.22
N VAL A 315 21.09 4.23 31.24
CA VAL A 315 20.06 3.90 30.24
C VAL A 315 20.51 4.29 28.82
N ALA A 316 21.14 5.46 28.65
CA ALA A 316 21.66 5.87 27.35
C ALA A 316 22.77 4.92 26.85
N ASN A 317 23.69 4.52 27.74
CA ASN A 317 24.76 3.58 27.40
C ASN A 317 24.22 2.19 27.02
N GLU A 318 23.25 1.66 27.76
CA GLU A 318 22.59 0.40 27.43
C GLU A 318 21.83 0.48 26.12
N THR A 319 21.12 1.58 25.87
CA THR A 319 20.39 1.82 24.61
C THR A 319 21.35 1.87 23.42
N ILE A 320 22.49 2.54 23.57
CA ILE A 320 23.54 2.58 22.55
C ILE A 320 24.11 1.19 22.29
N ALA A 321 24.39 0.41 23.35
CA ALA A 321 24.91 -0.95 23.23
C ALA A 321 23.91 -1.88 22.51
N HIS A 322 22.64 -1.83 22.90
CA HIS A 322 21.57 -2.62 22.28
C HIS A 322 21.37 -2.23 20.80
N THR A 323 21.37 -0.94 20.50
CA THR A 323 21.23 -0.42 19.13
C THR A 323 22.38 -0.89 18.24
N LYS A 324 23.62 -0.89 18.73
CA LYS A 324 24.78 -1.42 18.00
C LYS A 324 24.62 -2.90 17.65
N VAL A 325 24.11 -3.71 18.58
CA VAL A 325 23.84 -5.13 18.33
C VAL A 325 22.77 -5.31 17.26
N LEU A 326 21.66 -4.57 17.35
CA LEU A 326 20.58 -4.62 16.35
C LEU A 326 21.06 -4.20 14.95
N ILE A 327 21.83 -3.13 14.85
CA ILE A 327 22.38 -2.66 13.57
C ILE A 327 23.30 -3.74 12.97
N LEU A 328 24.12 -4.39 13.78
CA LEU A 328 25.04 -5.42 13.32
C LEU A 328 24.28 -6.65 12.78
N ASP A 329 23.21 -7.07 13.45
CA ASP A 329 22.37 -8.18 13.00
C ASP A 329 21.57 -7.83 11.74
N ALA A 330 21.03 -6.61 11.66
CA ALA A 330 20.37 -6.09 10.47
C ALA A 330 21.32 -6.01 9.27
N THR A 331 22.56 -5.54 9.48
CA THR A 331 23.58 -5.44 8.43
C THR A 331 23.99 -6.83 7.94
N LYS A 332 24.14 -7.80 8.85
CA LYS A 332 24.43 -9.19 8.49
C LYS A 332 23.30 -9.81 7.66
N THR A 333 22.06 -9.56 8.07
CA THR A 333 20.85 -10.03 7.37
C THR A 333 20.72 -9.39 5.98
N LEU A 334 20.99 -8.09 5.86
CA LEU A 334 21.02 -7.37 4.59
C LEU A 334 22.08 -7.96 3.64
N SER A 335 23.29 -8.21 4.14
CA SER A 335 24.36 -8.83 3.34
C SER A 335 23.98 -10.23 2.86
N HIS A 336 23.26 -11.01 3.67
CA HIS A 336 22.74 -12.31 3.25
C HIS A 336 21.70 -12.17 2.12
N TYR A 337 20.73 -11.27 2.26
CA TYR A 337 19.73 -11.02 1.22
C TYR A 337 20.34 -10.51 -0.08
N GLN A 338 21.35 -9.65 -0.01
CA GLN A 338 22.06 -9.17 -1.19
C GLN A 338 22.70 -10.32 -1.98
N LYS A 339 23.36 -11.27 -1.28
CA LYS A 339 23.94 -12.46 -1.93
C LYS A 339 22.88 -13.37 -2.57
N GLU A 340 21.73 -13.53 -1.93
CA GLU A 340 20.64 -14.32 -2.50
C GLU A 340 20.01 -13.64 -3.72
N ALA A 341 19.91 -12.30 -3.72
CA ALA A 341 19.47 -11.53 -4.87
C ALA A 341 20.43 -11.66 -6.05
N GLU A 342 21.74 -11.59 -5.82
CA GLU A 342 22.77 -11.82 -6.84
C GLU A 342 22.65 -13.22 -7.46
N LYS A 343 22.43 -14.26 -6.65
CA LYS A 343 22.17 -15.62 -7.16
C LYS A 343 20.91 -15.70 -8.02
N CYS A 344 19.84 -15.03 -7.61
CA CYS A 344 18.59 -14.98 -8.36
C CYS A 344 18.78 -14.30 -9.72
N ASN A 345 19.53 -13.19 -9.76
CA ASN A 345 19.85 -12.48 -11.00
C ASN A 345 20.63 -13.36 -11.98
N VAL A 346 21.66 -14.05 -11.52
CA VAL A 346 22.43 -14.99 -12.35
C VAL A 346 21.54 -16.13 -12.88
N GLY A 347 20.65 -16.66 -12.03
CA GLY A 347 19.68 -17.69 -12.43
C GLY A 347 18.68 -17.20 -13.48
N MET A 348 18.24 -15.94 -13.37
CA MET A 348 17.34 -15.29 -14.32
C MET A 348 18.02 -15.07 -15.68
N GLU A 349 19.25 -14.56 -15.70
CA GLU A 349 20.03 -14.40 -16.94
C GLU A 349 20.20 -15.74 -17.68
N THR A 350 20.53 -16.80 -16.94
CA THR A 350 20.68 -18.15 -17.52
C THR A 350 19.35 -18.66 -18.12
N CYS A 351 18.23 -18.43 -17.44
CA CYS A 351 16.91 -18.82 -17.98
C CYS A 351 16.54 -18.02 -19.22
N GLU A 352 16.87 -16.73 -19.24
CA GLU A 352 16.57 -15.84 -20.36
C GLU A 352 17.38 -16.20 -21.61
N GLU A 353 18.68 -16.50 -21.46
CA GLU A 353 19.50 -17.04 -22.55
C GLU A 353 18.92 -18.36 -23.11
N GLY A 354 18.43 -19.23 -22.23
CA GLY A 354 17.76 -20.46 -22.61
C GLY A 354 16.47 -20.21 -23.41
N ARG A 355 15.66 -19.23 -22.99
CA ARG A 355 14.44 -18.80 -23.68
C ARG A 355 14.74 -18.27 -25.07
N GLU A 356 15.70 -17.35 -25.21
CA GLU A 356 16.11 -16.77 -26.49
C GLU A 356 16.65 -17.82 -27.47
N LYS A 357 17.39 -18.82 -26.96
CA LYS A 357 17.84 -19.95 -27.77
C LYS A 357 16.65 -20.79 -28.28
N ALA A 358 15.72 -21.15 -27.40
CA ALA A 358 14.53 -21.91 -27.78
C ALA A 358 13.65 -21.16 -28.80
N GLU A 359 13.50 -19.84 -28.66
CA GLU A 359 12.76 -19.02 -29.63
C GLU A 359 13.42 -19.02 -31.01
N ARG A 360 14.74 -18.90 -31.08
CA ARG A 360 15.48 -18.98 -32.35
C ARG A 360 15.31 -20.34 -33.01
N GLU A 361 15.42 -21.43 -32.24
CA GLU A 361 15.22 -22.80 -32.75
C GLU A 361 13.80 -23.00 -33.27
N LEU A 362 12.79 -22.50 -32.55
CA LEU A 362 11.39 -22.57 -32.97
C LEU A 362 11.12 -21.79 -34.27
N ILE A 363 11.77 -20.64 -34.46
CA ILE A 363 11.67 -19.86 -35.70
C ILE A 363 12.23 -20.65 -36.88
N GLU A 364 13.40 -21.28 -36.72
CA GLU A 364 14.00 -22.12 -37.77
C GLU A 364 13.15 -23.35 -38.08
N GLU A 365 12.58 -24.01 -37.06
CA GLU A 365 11.66 -25.13 -37.24
C GLU A 365 10.40 -24.73 -38.01
N ARG A 366 9.85 -23.54 -37.73
CA ARG A 366 8.71 -22.99 -38.47
C ARG A 366 9.03 -22.72 -39.93
N LYS A 367 10.23 -22.20 -40.23
CA LYS A 367 10.69 -21.98 -41.63
C LYS A 367 10.81 -23.31 -42.38
N LEU A 368 11.41 -24.31 -41.75
CA LEU A 368 11.52 -25.67 -42.28
C LEU A 368 10.13 -26.27 -42.54
N SER A 369 9.23 -26.18 -41.55
CA SER A 369 7.86 -26.68 -41.66
C SER A 369 7.10 -26.03 -42.82
N ALA A 370 7.22 -24.71 -43.00
CA ALA A 370 6.63 -23.99 -44.12
C ALA A 370 7.19 -24.43 -45.49
N LEU A 371 8.50 -24.70 -45.57
CA LEU A 371 9.13 -25.27 -46.77
C LEU A 371 8.57 -26.65 -47.10
N TRP A 372 8.46 -27.53 -46.10
CA TRP A 372 7.87 -28.86 -46.24
C TRP A 372 6.41 -28.78 -46.67
N GLU A 373 5.61 -27.90 -46.07
CA GLU A 373 4.22 -27.69 -46.44
C GLU A 373 4.08 -27.22 -47.89
N LYS A 374 4.90 -26.25 -48.32
CA LYS A 374 4.92 -25.77 -49.71
C LYS A 374 5.27 -26.89 -50.69
N ARG A 375 6.22 -27.76 -50.32
CA ARG A 375 6.60 -28.92 -51.14
C ARG A 375 5.47 -29.95 -51.20
N ALA A 376 4.84 -30.25 -50.07
CA ALA A 376 3.70 -31.17 -50.00
C ALA A 376 2.55 -30.68 -50.87
N ARG A 377 2.21 -29.39 -50.83
CA ARG A 377 1.19 -28.76 -51.68
C ARG A 377 1.50 -28.90 -53.18
N LYS A 378 2.77 -28.74 -53.58
CA LYS A 378 3.20 -28.98 -54.98
C LYS A 378 2.99 -30.43 -55.43
N HIS A 379 3.02 -31.39 -54.51
CA HIS A 379 2.77 -32.81 -54.77
C HIS A 379 1.31 -33.22 -54.52
N GLY A 380 0.38 -32.26 -54.45
CA GLY A 380 -1.06 -32.53 -54.38
C GLY A 380 -1.63 -32.73 -52.97
N TRP A 381 -0.86 -32.44 -51.91
CA TRP A 381 -1.39 -32.42 -50.55
C TRP A 381 -2.31 -31.21 -50.33
N ASN A 382 -3.51 -31.43 -49.81
CA ASN A 382 -4.49 -30.38 -49.51
C ASN A 382 -4.98 -30.51 -48.07
N ASP A 383 -5.13 -29.38 -47.37
CA ASP A 383 -5.48 -29.35 -45.95
C ASP A 383 -7.00 -29.47 -45.76
N SER A 384 -7.50 -30.70 -45.65
CA SER A 384 -8.93 -31.02 -45.55
C SER A 384 -9.61 -30.53 -44.26
N ARG A 385 -8.88 -29.88 -43.32
CA ARG A 385 -9.38 -29.55 -41.98
C ARG A 385 -9.87 -28.10 -41.78
N LYS A 386 -9.79 -27.22 -42.79
CA LYS A 386 -10.22 -25.81 -42.66
C LYS A 386 -11.59 -25.45 -43.27
N VAL A 387 -12.36 -26.39 -43.82
CA VAL A 387 -13.60 -26.10 -44.59
C VAL A 387 -14.91 -26.40 -43.84
N GLN A 388 -14.89 -26.72 -42.55
CA GLN A 388 -16.14 -26.86 -41.77
C GLN A 388 -16.14 -25.90 -40.59
N CYS A 389 -16.73 -24.71 -40.82
CA CYS A 389 -17.55 -23.94 -39.86
C CYS A 389 -17.78 -22.52 -40.41
N ARG A 390 -18.46 -22.43 -41.56
CA ARG A 390 -19.30 -21.28 -41.91
C ARG A 390 -20.57 -21.85 -42.53
N ASN A 391 -21.65 -21.81 -41.75
CA ASN A 391 -23.03 -21.65 -42.20
C ASN A 391 -23.74 -20.87 -41.10
#